data_AF-A0A3B9J8J6-F1
#
_entry.id   AF-A0A3B9J8J6-F1
#
_cell.length_a   1.000
_cell.length_b   1.000
_cell.length_c   1.000
_cell.angle_alpha   90.00
_cell.angle_beta   90.00
_cell.angle_gamma   90.00
#
_symmetry.space_group_name_H-M   'P 1'
#
loop_
_entity.id
_entity.type
_entity.pdbx_description
1 polymer ?
#
loop_
_entity_poly.entity_id
_entity_poly.type
_entity_poly.pdbx_seq_one_letter_code
_entity_poly.pdbx_strand_id
1 'polypeptide(L)'
;MRQRISSFVSNNRKFIPLMATALLALVAYGVGAYFFVGMRNPQVFLNLFRNSSYLLISAIGSTFVILTGGIDLSVSGVVALTTVSSAVLLREGWDAWVVILLMLAMGMTLGAIMGSFIVYLKVQPFIATLAGMWFARGMCFFISDNAVTIDNRIFQILGKTKILIPGLKELAEKQGNPAPYITIPVVVAFALLLIAIYIAHYTRFGRTVYAIGGNEGRNEQSARLMGLPVNRTKLLVYTFNGFCSALAGLSFSLFVYSGHGLYAPGFELDVIASVVMGGTMLTGGSGYVFGTLFGVLVLAVTQVLIQFIGSLSSWWTKIVIGVLTLVFIGVQTILANRKSGRQSAPPSEVLLAARRKQQRLAFGLGGAALLAIVLLIAVPKFGSASTAEIPVITQCQVKPFREADAASLMEDGAVIVYHRTAGPQCVDELFAIYPDGRVVGDDGANKVEKQVSAADVEKMLVAISVDHQWFTSEIYSTYLNPCRQCFAHYIDISYDGQKKAVTGVDGTTAMPPGFAFALAEIRPLLPELKP
;
A
#
# COMPACT_ATOMS: atom_id res chain seq x y z
N MET A 1 7.57 31.42 -29.55
CA MET A 1 7.39 30.32 -28.57
C MET A 1 6.07 29.54 -28.77
N ARG A 2 4.89 30.21 -28.80
CA ARG A 2 3.57 29.56 -28.98
C ARG A 2 3.42 28.68 -30.22
N GLN A 3 3.92 29.10 -31.38
CA GLN A 3 3.85 28.30 -32.62
C GLN A 3 4.72 27.04 -32.55
N ARG A 4 5.94 27.11 -31.97
CA ARG A 4 6.82 25.94 -31.75
C ARG A 4 6.21 24.92 -30.78
N ILE A 5 5.56 25.39 -29.72
CA ILE A 5 4.83 24.52 -28.78
C ILE A 5 3.64 23.86 -29.49
N SER A 6 2.88 24.63 -30.28
CA SER A 6 1.74 24.09 -31.05
C SER A 6 2.16 23.02 -32.07
N SER A 7 3.25 23.22 -32.80
CA SER A 7 3.78 22.24 -33.77
C SER A 7 4.34 20.98 -33.10
N PHE A 8 4.99 21.14 -31.94
CA PHE A 8 5.50 20.01 -31.17
C PHE A 8 4.34 19.16 -30.61
N VAL A 9 3.32 19.81 -30.03
CA VAL A 9 2.13 19.16 -29.49
C VAL A 9 1.31 18.48 -30.59
N SER A 10 1.27 19.01 -31.82
CA SER A 10 0.57 18.35 -32.94
C SER A 10 1.29 17.11 -33.46
N ASN A 11 2.64 17.11 -33.51
CA ASN A 11 3.41 15.95 -33.95
C ASN A 11 3.46 14.83 -32.89
N ASN A 12 3.51 15.19 -31.61
CA ASN A 12 3.67 14.24 -30.50
C ASN A 12 2.37 13.92 -29.76
N ARG A 13 1.21 14.05 -30.42
CA ARG A 13 -0.11 13.84 -29.78
C ARG A 13 -0.27 12.50 -29.05
N LYS A 14 0.39 11.45 -29.54
CA LYS A 14 0.38 10.11 -28.93
C LYS A 14 1.06 10.08 -27.55
N PHE A 15 2.02 10.97 -27.31
CA PHE A 15 2.78 11.06 -26.07
C PHE A 15 2.20 12.06 -25.07
N ILE A 16 1.14 12.81 -25.42
CA ILE A 16 0.55 13.82 -24.54
C ILE A 16 0.14 13.24 -23.17
N PRO A 17 -0.58 12.11 -23.07
CA PRO A 17 -0.95 11.54 -21.78
C PRO A 17 0.28 11.17 -20.94
N LEU A 18 1.30 10.60 -21.57
CA LEU A 18 2.56 10.20 -20.94
C LEU A 18 3.36 11.40 -20.43
N MET A 19 3.49 12.45 -21.25
CA MET A 19 4.17 13.68 -20.84
C MET A 19 3.41 14.41 -19.73
N ALA A 20 2.08 14.38 -19.77
CA ALA A 20 1.25 14.99 -18.74
C ALA A 20 1.43 14.30 -17.39
N THR A 21 1.49 12.96 -17.35
CA THR A 21 1.68 12.22 -16.09
C THR A 21 3.11 12.25 -15.59
N ALA A 22 4.10 12.22 -16.48
CA ALA A 22 5.49 12.46 -16.11
C ALA A 22 5.66 13.85 -15.47
N LEU A 23 5.08 14.88 -16.10
CA LEU A 23 5.11 16.24 -15.55
C LEU A 23 4.37 16.32 -14.20
N LEU A 24 3.20 15.69 -14.09
CA LEU A 24 2.43 15.64 -12.85
C LEU A 24 3.24 15.02 -11.72
N ALA A 25 3.86 13.86 -11.93
CA ALA A 25 4.67 13.18 -10.93
C ALA A 25 5.87 14.05 -10.49
N LEU A 26 6.58 14.66 -11.46
CA LEU A 26 7.73 15.52 -11.17
C LEU A 26 7.33 16.80 -10.42
N VAL A 27 6.25 17.46 -10.82
CA VAL A 27 5.75 18.65 -10.14
C VAL A 27 5.25 18.30 -8.75
N ALA A 28 4.48 17.22 -8.58
CA ALA A 28 4.01 16.79 -7.26
C ALA A 28 5.17 16.47 -6.31
N TYR A 29 6.20 15.77 -6.80
CA TYR A 29 7.39 15.50 -6.00
C TYR A 29 8.18 16.78 -5.68
N GLY A 30 8.35 17.68 -6.65
CA GLY A 30 9.04 18.96 -6.46
C GLY A 30 8.34 19.88 -5.47
N VAL A 31 7.01 19.96 -5.54
CA VAL A 31 6.17 20.67 -4.56
C VAL A 31 6.33 20.02 -3.18
N GLY A 32 6.29 18.69 -3.09
CA GLY A 32 6.58 17.95 -1.86
C GLY A 32 7.94 18.27 -1.27
N ALA A 33 9.00 18.26 -2.09
CA ALA A 33 10.36 18.59 -1.67
C ALA A 33 10.51 20.06 -1.25
N TYR A 34 9.70 20.97 -1.80
CA TYR A 34 9.66 22.36 -1.36
C TYR A 34 9.08 22.48 0.05
N PHE A 35 7.91 21.87 0.30
CA PHE A 35 7.19 21.94 1.57
C PHE A 35 7.78 21.06 2.68
N PHE A 36 8.29 19.88 2.35
CA PHE A 36 8.81 18.90 3.29
C PHE A 36 10.32 18.72 3.09
N VAL A 37 11.11 19.21 4.05
CA VAL A 37 12.58 19.12 4.01
C VAL A 37 13.04 17.67 3.91
N GLY A 38 12.35 16.72 4.55
CA GLY A 38 12.67 15.30 4.48
C GLY A 38 12.59 14.71 3.07
N MET A 39 11.71 15.21 2.21
CA MET A 39 11.60 14.78 0.81
C MET A 39 12.77 15.25 -0.07
N ARG A 40 13.64 16.13 0.42
CA ARG A 40 14.88 16.51 -0.28
C ARG A 40 15.95 15.45 -0.21
N ASN A 41 15.82 14.48 0.71
CA ASN A 41 16.76 13.36 0.82
C ASN A 41 16.65 12.46 -0.42
N PRO A 42 17.74 12.21 -1.17
CA PRO A 42 17.74 11.35 -2.35
C PRO A 42 17.22 9.93 -2.08
N GLN A 43 17.41 9.41 -0.86
CA GLN A 43 16.89 8.11 -0.48
C GLN A 43 15.36 8.07 -0.47
N VAL A 44 14.68 9.17 -0.12
CA VAL A 44 13.21 9.25 -0.15
C VAL A 44 12.70 9.13 -1.59
N PHE A 45 13.39 9.74 -2.55
CA PHE A 45 13.09 9.55 -3.96
C PHE A 45 13.26 8.09 -4.39
N LEU A 46 14.38 7.45 -4.01
CA LEU A 46 14.62 6.04 -4.33
C LEU A 46 13.63 5.09 -3.64
N ASN A 47 13.11 5.47 -2.47
CA ASN A 47 12.07 4.72 -1.77
C ASN A 47 10.77 4.66 -2.57
N LEU A 48 10.48 5.62 -3.46
CA LEU A 48 9.33 5.56 -4.36
C LEU A 48 9.38 4.29 -5.22
N PHE A 49 10.55 3.97 -5.77
CA PHE A 49 10.72 2.76 -6.57
C PHE A 49 10.75 1.50 -5.71
N ARG A 50 11.38 1.56 -4.52
CA ARG A 50 11.45 0.40 -3.63
C ARG A 50 10.08 -0.01 -3.08
N ASN A 51 9.26 0.96 -2.70
CA ASN A 51 7.94 0.71 -2.11
C ASN A 51 6.88 0.42 -3.18
N SER A 52 7.19 0.61 -4.47
CA SER A 52 6.25 0.39 -5.57
C SER A 52 6.78 -0.59 -6.63
N SER A 53 7.84 -1.35 -6.34
CA SER A 53 8.43 -2.29 -7.31
C SER A 53 7.47 -3.40 -7.70
N TYR A 54 6.77 -4.00 -6.72
CA TYR A 54 5.77 -5.04 -6.95
C TYR A 54 4.56 -4.49 -7.72
N LEU A 55 4.14 -3.25 -7.43
CA LEU A 55 3.08 -2.55 -8.16
C LEU A 55 3.47 -2.31 -9.62
N LEU A 56 4.71 -1.89 -9.88
CA LEU A 56 5.22 -1.70 -11.24
C LEU A 56 5.26 -3.02 -12.02
N ILE A 57 5.73 -4.11 -11.41
CA ILE A 57 5.78 -5.43 -12.05
C ILE A 57 4.37 -5.87 -12.48
N SER A 58 3.39 -5.80 -11.57
CA SER A 58 1.99 -6.12 -11.89
C SER A 58 1.39 -5.18 -12.95
N ALA A 59 1.66 -3.87 -12.86
CA ALA A 59 1.17 -2.89 -13.83
C ALA A 59 1.70 -3.15 -15.24
N ILE A 60 2.96 -3.58 -15.39
CA ILE A 60 3.53 -3.96 -16.69
C ILE A 60 2.71 -5.08 -17.34
N GLY A 61 2.40 -6.15 -16.61
CA GLY A 61 1.57 -7.26 -17.10
C GLY A 61 0.17 -6.79 -17.48
N SER A 62 -0.51 -6.07 -16.57
CA SER A 62 -1.85 -5.54 -16.79
C SER A 62 -1.93 -4.54 -17.96
N THR A 63 -0.81 -3.89 -18.30
CA THR A 63 -0.74 -3.04 -19.50
C THR A 63 -1.01 -3.83 -20.76
N PHE A 64 -0.43 -5.02 -20.91
CA PHE A 64 -0.69 -5.86 -22.09
C PHE A 64 -2.15 -6.33 -22.13
N VAL A 65 -2.72 -6.68 -20.98
CA VAL A 65 -4.14 -7.05 -20.89
C VAL A 65 -5.03 -5.90 -21.35
N ILE A 66 -4.83 -4.70 -20.80
CA ILE A 66 -5.62 -3.51 -21.13
C ILE A 66 -5.38 -3.09 -22.59
N LEU A 67 -4.15 -3.22 -23.11
CA LEU A 67 -3.87 -2.96 -24.52
C LEU A 67 -4.68 -3.87 -25.47
N THR A 68 -4.96 -5.11 -25.09
CA THR A 68 -5.85 -6.00 -25.86
C THR A 68 -7.35 -5.72 -25.65
N GLY A 69 -7.71 -4.76 -24.79
CA GLY A 69 -9.10 -4.43 -24.43
C GLY A 69 -9.69 -5.32 -23.33
N GLY A 70 -8.86 -6.04 -22.59
CA GLY A 70 -9.26 -6.84 -21.43
C GLY A 70 -9.08 -6.09 -20.11
N ILE A 71 -9.67 -6.63 -19.05
CA ILE A 71 -9.41 -6.22 -17.67
C ILE A 71 -9.14 -7.49 -16.86
N ASP A 72 -8.04 -7.51 -16.11
CA ASP A 72 -7.66 -8.63 -15.25
C ASP A 72 -7.69 -8.22 -13.79
N LEU A 73 -8.66 -8.77 -13.06
CA LEU A 73 -8.84 -8.56 -11.62
C LEU A 73 -8.11 -9.61 -10.76
N SER A 74 -7.61 -10.69 -11.37
CA SER A 74 -7.00 -11.81 -10.65
C SER A 74 -5.64 -11.48 -10.02
N VAL A 75 -5.02 -10.38 -10.45
CA VAL A 75 -3.66 -9.96 -10.06
C VAL A 75 -3.47 -9.95 -8.54
N SER A 76 -4.43 -9.42 -7.77
CA SER A 76 -4.33 -9.40 -6.30
C SER A 76 -4.44 -10.77 -5.65
N GLY A 77 -5.32 -11.63 -6.18
CA GLY A 77 -5.47 -13.01 -5.74
C GLY A 77 -4.19 -13.83 -6.00
N VAL A 78 -3.60 -13.69 -7.19
CA VAL A 78 -2.34 -14.37 -7.55
C VAL A 78 -1.16 -13.85 -6.74
N VAL A 79 -1.08 -12.53 -6.51
CA VAL A 79 -0.07 -11.93 -5.62
C VAL A 79 -0.19 -12.48 -4.20
N ALA A 80 -1.40 -12.52 -3.63
CA ALA A 80 -1.62 -13.10 -2.30
C ALA A 80 -1.25 -14.59 -2.25
N LEU A 81 -1.71 -15.38 -3.22
CA LEU A 81 -1.44 -16.81 -3.29
C LEU A 81 0.06 -17.11 -3.39
N THR A 82 0.79 -16.36 -4.22
CA THR A 82 2.24 -16.54 -4.35
C THR A 82 2.99 -16.14 -3.08
N THR A 83 2.54 -15.11 -2.35
CA THR A 83 3.16 -14.72 -1.09
C THR A 83 3.00 -15.78 0.00
N VAL A 84 1.76 -16.29 0.23
CA VAL A 84 1.51 -17.30 1.26
C VAL A 84 2.12 -18.66 0.90
N SER A 85 2.03 -19.06 -0.37
CA SER A 85 2.63 -20.31 -0.85
C SER A 85 4.15 -20.28 -0.74
N SER A 86 4.78 -19.15 -1.08
CA SER A 86 6.24 -18.98 -0.87
C SER A 86 6.60 -19.11 0.60
N ALA A 87 5.84 -18.45 1.49
CA ALA A 87 6.13 -18.47 2.91
C ALA A 87 6.00 -19.87 3.52
N VAL A 88 4.96 -20.62 3.15
CA VAL A 88 4.76 -21.99 3.62
C VAL A 88 5.84 -22.92 3.08
N LEU A 89 6.12 -22.92 1.78
CA LEU A 89 7.15 -23.81 1.21
C LEU A 89 8.55 -23.55 1.80
N LEU A 90 8.90 -22.29 2.02
CA LEU A 90 10.18 -21.94 2.67
C LEU A 90 10.22 -22.37 4.13
N ARG A 91 9.10 -22.28 4.86
CA ARG A 91 8.99 -22.77 6.24
C ARG A 91 9.15 -24.29 6.31
N GLU A 92 8.59 -25.01 5.34
CA GLU A 92 8.77 -26.47 5.18
C GLU A 92 10.19 -26.86 4.70
N GLY A 93 11.11 -25.90 4.55
CA GLY A 93 12.50 -26.14 4.24
C GLY A 93 12.81 -26.34 2.76
N TRP A 94 11.89 -26.01 1.84
CA TRP A 94 12.15 -26.09 0.41
C TRP A 94 13.24 -25.08 -0.01
N ASP A 95 14.04 -25.45 -1.02
CA ASP A 95 15.03 -24.55 -1.59
C ASP A 95 14.37 -23.31 -2.21
N ALA A 96 14.95 -22.13 -1.93
CA ALA A 96 14.34 -20.87 -2.32
C ALA A 96 14.28 -20.65 -3.84
N TRP A 97 15.24 -21.18 -4.60
CA TRP A 97 15.21 -21.07 -6.07
C TRP A 97 14.13 -21.95 -6.66
N VAL A 98 13.93 -23.13 -6.10
CA VAL A 98 12.82 -24.02 -6.46
C VAL A 98 11.48 -23.33 -6.17
N VAL A 99 11.32 -22.71 -5.00
CA VAL A 99 10.12 -21.95 -4.64
C VAL A 99 9.86 -20.82 -5.65
N ILE A 100 10.88 -20.02 -5.99
CA ILE A 100 10.74 -18.94 -6.99
C ILE A 100 10.25 -19.49 -8.33
N LEU A 101 10.86 -20.57 -8.84
CA LEU A 101 10.47 -21.18 -10.11
C LEU A 101 9.03 -21.73 -10.07
N LEU A 102 8.66 -22.40 -8.97
CA LEU A 102 7.31 -22.93 -8.79
C LEU A 102 6.26 -21.82 -8.74
N MET A 103 6.54 -20.70 -8.06
CA MET A 103 5.61 -19.58 -8.00
C MET A 103 5.42 -18.91 -9.36
N LEU A 104 6.51 -18.73 -10.13
CA LEU A 104 6.43 -18.21 -11.49
C LEU A 104 5.64 -19.15 -12.41
N ALA A 105 5.87 -20.46 -12.29
CA ALA A 105 5.11 -21.47 -13.03
C ALA A 105 3.62 -21.44 -12.65
N MET A 106 3.30 -21.37 -11.37
CA MET A 106 1.92 -21.27 -10.87
C MET A 106 1.21 -20.01 -11.38
N GLY A 107 1.88 -18.86 -11.38
CA GLY A 107 1.33 -17.63 -11.95
C GLY A 107 1.01 -17.77 -13.44
N MET A 108 1.95 -18.33 -14.21
CA MET A 108 1.77 -18.58 -15.63
C MET A 108 0.63 -19.56 -15.91
N THR A 109 0.52 -20.66 -15.15
CA THR A 109 -0.55 -21.64 -15.35
C THR A 109 -1.91 -21.05 -15.02
N LEU A 110 -2.06 -20.32 -13.91
CA LEU A 110 -3.31 -19.63 -13.58
C LEU A 110 -3.70 -18.60 -14.64
N GLY A 111 -2.74 -17.80 -15.11
CA GLY A 111 -2.96 -16.85 -16.21
C GLY A 111 -3.34 -17.52 -17.53
N ALA A 112 -2.70 -18.66 -17.86
CA ALA A 112 -3.02 -19.45 -19.04
C ALA A 112 -4.40 -20.10 -18.96
N ILE A 113 -4.80 -20.59 -17.78
CA ILE A 113 -6.14 -21.14 -17.53
C ILE A 113 -7.16 -20.04 -17.77
N MET A 114 -7.06 -18.89 -17.09
CA MET A 114 -8.00 -17.78 -17.27
C MET A 114 -8.02 -17.28 -18.72
N GLY A 115 -6.84 -17.15 -19.35
CA GLY A 115 -6.72 -16.81 -20.77
C GLY A 115 -7.40 -17.82 -21.69
N SER A 116 -7.40 -19.11 -21.33
CA SER A 116 -8.08 -20.17 -22.09
C SER A 116 -9.61 -20.06 -21.99
N PHE A 117 -10.15 -19.77 -20.81
CA PHE A 117 -11.59 -19.47 -20.64
C PHE A 117 -12.00 -18.25 -21.48
N ILE A 118 -11.17 -17.21 -21.51
CA ILE A 118 -11.44 -15.99 -22.27
C ILE A 118 -11.40 -16.25 -23.79
N VAL A 119 -10.38 -16.98 -24.26
CA VAL A 119 -10.15 -17.17 -25.69
C VAL A 119 -11.04 -18.25 -26.30
N TYR A 120 -11.16 -19.41 -25.64
CA TYR A 120 -11.83 -20.59 -26.22
C TYR A 120 -13.29 -20.66 -25.80
N LEU A 121 -13.60 -20.39 -24.53
CA LEU A 121 -14.98 -20.38 -24.02
C LEU A 121 -15.67 -19.03 -24.19
N LYS A 122 -14.96 -18.03 -24.72
CA LYS A 122 -15.47 -16.68 -25.01
C LYS A 122 -16.10 -16.00 -23.77
N VAL A 123 -15.62 -16.33 -22.58
CA VAL A 123 -16.02 -15.67 -21.34
C VAL A 123 -15.48 -14.25 -21.32
N GLN A 124 -16.25 -13.30 -20.80
CA GLN A 124 -15.77 -11.92 -20.67
C GLN A 124 -14.56 -11.85 -19.72
N PRO A 125 -13.48 -11.13 -20.08
CA PRO A 125 -12.24 -11.08 -19.29
C PRO A 125 -12.41 -10.78 -17.80
N PHE A 126 -13.22 -9.78 -17.46
CA PHE A 126 -13.38 -9.39 -16.06
C PHE A 126 -14.07 -10.49 -15.24
N ILE A 127 -14.98 -11.27 -15.83
CA ILE A 127 -15.68 -12.37 -15.15
C ILE A 127 -14.72 -13.52 -14.89
N ALA A 128 -13.98 -13.95 -15.91
CA ALA A 128 -13.02 -15.04 -15.79
C ALA A 128 -11.93 -14.71 -14.75
N THR A 129 -11.47 -13.47 -14.73
CA THR A 129 -10.41 -13.03 -13.81
C THR A 129 -10.92 -12.71 -12.41
N LEU A 130 -12.17 -12.25 -12.25
CA LEU A 130 -12.82 -12.14 -10.94
C LEU A 130 -13.01 -13.52 -10.29
N ALA A 131 -13.49 -14.51 -11.05
CA ALA A 131 -13.58 -15.89 -10.58
C ALA A 131 -12.20 -16.46 -10.23
N GLY A 132 -11.18 -16.19 -11.06
CA GLY A 132 -9.80 -16.55 -10.80
C GLY A 132 -9.22 -15.88 -9.53
N MET A 133 -9.58 -14.62 -9.27
CA MET A 133 -9.21 -13.91 -8.05
C MET A 133 -9.76 -14.64 -6.81
N TRP A 134 -11.06 -14.94 -6.80
CA TRP A 134 -11.70 -15.63 -5.67
C TRP A 134 -11.16 -17.04 -5.47
N PHE A 135 -10.90 -17.76 -6.56
CA PHE A 135 -10.24 -19.06 -6.50
C PHE A 135 -8.84 -18.94 -5.87
N ALA A 136 -7.98 -18.06 -6.39
CA ALA A 136 -6.63 -17.87 -5.85
C ALA A 136 -6.64 -17.42 -4.38
N ARG A 137 -7.58 -16.53 -4.02
CA ARG A 137 -7.79 -16.07 -2.64
C ARG A 137 -8.25 -17.20 -1.72
N GLY A 138 -9.22 -18.02 -2.16
CA GLY A 138 -9.70 -19.18 -1.41
C GLY A 138 -8.59 -20.22 -1.20
N MET A 139 -7.78 -20.46 -2.21
CA MET A 139 -6.60 -21.35 -2.12
C MET A 139 -5.59 -20.86 -1.09
N CYS A 140 -5.49 -19.55 -0.82
CA CYS A 140 -4.61 -19.05 0.23
C CYS A 140 -4.99 -19.61 1.60
N PHE A 141 -6.28 -19.63 1.93
CA PHE A 141 -6.79 -20.14 3.22
C PHE A 141 -6.81 -21.66 3.28
N PHE A 142 -6.86 -22.34 2.13
CA PHE A 142 -6.58 -23.77 2.09
C PHE A 142 -5.13 -24.10 2.44
N ILE A 143 -4.19 -23.19 2.14
CA ILE A 143 -2.75 -23.37 2.42
C ILE A 143 -2.41 -22.95 3.87
N SER A 144 -2.88 -21.79 4.32
CA SER A 144 -2.67 -21.32 5.70
C SER A 144 -3.68 -20.24 6.09
N ASP A 145 -4.35 -20.45 7.22
CA ASP A 145 -5.23 -19.44 7.83
C ASP A 145 -4.46 -18.32 8.54
N ASN A 146 -3.25 -18.63 9.01
CA ASN A 146 -2.42 -17.70 9.77
C ASN A 146 -1.34 -17.06 8.88
N ALA A 147 -0.85 -15.90 9.31
CA ALA A 147 0.30 -15.27 8.67
C ALA A 147 1.57 -16.09 8.93
N VAL A 148 2.33 -16.37 7.87
CA VAL A 148 3.56 -17.16 7.94
C VAL A 148 4.74 -16.24 7.69
N THR A 149 5.71 -16.22 8.60
CA THR A 149 6.94 -15.43 8.47
C THR A 149 7.91 -16.13 7.51
N ILE A 150 8.68 -15.33 6.78
CA ILE A 150 9.70 -15.81 5.84
C ILE A 150 11.08 -15.55 6.45
N ASP A 151 11.66 -16.59 7.06
CA ASP A 151 13.04 -16.56 7.51
C ASP A 151 13.92 -17.48 6.66
N ASN A 152 14.28 -17.00 5.47
CA ASN A 152 15.16 -17.72 4.56
C ASN A 152 16.32 -16.83 4.10
N ARG A 153 17.55 -17.36 4.17
CA ARG A 153 18.78 -16.65 3.80
C ARG A 153 18.73 -16.04 2.40
N ILE A 154 18.23 -16.77 1.40
CA ILE A 154 18.19 -16.31 0.01
C ILE A 154 17.19 -15.15 -0.13
N PHE A 155 16.01 -15.27 0.47
CA PHE A 155 15.02 -14.18 0.48
C PHE A 155 15.55 -12.94 1.22
N GLN A 156 16.29 -13.12 2.31
CA GLN A 156 16.95 -12.02 2.99
C GLN A 156 18.03 -11.36 2.11
N ILE A 157 18.85 -12.14 1.38
CA ILE A 157 19.82 -11.59 0.42
C ILE A 157 19.10 -10.83 -0.70
N LEU A 158 18.04 -11.39 -1.27
CA LEU A 158 17.28 -10.75 -2.35
C LEU A 158 16.58 -9.45 -1.88
N GLY A 159 16.03 -9.44 -0.66
CA GLY A 159 15.31 -8.29 -0.13
C GLY A 159 16.20 -7.20 0.49
N LYS A 160 17.30 -7.57 1.17
CA LYS A 160 18.16 -6.63 1.93
C LYS A 160 19.40 -6.15 1.18
N THR A 161 19.81 -6.82 0.10
CA THR A 161 20.99 -6.37 -0.68
C THR A 161 20.81 -4.94 -1.17
N LYS A 162 21.71 -4.06 -0.73
CA LYS A 162 21.74 -2.64 -1.08
C LYS A 162 22.68 -2.46 -2.26
N ILE A 163 22.14 -2.07 -3.41
CA ILE A 163 22.90 -1.71 -4.60
C ILE A 163 23.07 -0.20 -4.59
N LEU A 164 24.33 0.24 -4.48
CA LEU A 164 24.68 1.65 -4.51
C LEU A 164 24.81 2.12 -5.97
N ILE A 165 24.27 3.30 -6.28
CA ILE A 165 24.34 3.88 -7.62
C ILE A 165 25.69 4.60 -7.78
N PRO A 166 26.52 4.22 -8.77
CA PRO A 166 27.78 4.92 -9.08
C PRO A 166 27.50 6.40 -9.38
N GLY A 167 28.29 7.31 -8.79
CA GLY A 167 28.13 8.78 -8.92
C GLY A 167 27.27 9.43 -7.83
N LEU A 168 26.19 8.79 -7.35
CA LEU A 168 25.43 9.31 -6.19
C LEU A 168 26.11 8.99 -4.86
N LYS A 169 26.90 7.90 -4.82
CA LYS A 169 27.72 7.52 -3.66
C LYS A 169 28.74 8.61 -3.31
N GLU A 170 29.50 9.07 -4.29
CA GLU A 170 30.55 10.08 -4.11
C GLU A 170 29.98 11.44 -3.70
N LEU A 171 28.81 11.80 -4.23
CA LEU A 171 28.10 13.03 -3.85
C LEU A 171 27.52 12.95 -2.43
N ALA A 172 27.00 11.80 -2.03
CA ALA A 172 26.48 11.58 -0.69
C ALA A 172 27.60 11.56 0.37
N GLU A 173 28.72 10.88 0.07
CA GLU A 173 29.92 10.86 0.91
C GLU A 173 30.52 12.27 1.07
N LYS A 174 30.57 13.08 -0.01
CA LYS A 174 31.00 14.49 0.07
C LYS A 174 30.07 15.37 0.92
N GLN A 175 28.79 15.02 1.04
CA GLN A 175 27.80 15.74 1.86
C GLN A 175 27.63 15.18 3.28
N GLY A 176 28.40 14.14 3.66
CA GLY A 176 28.27 13.48 4.96
C GLY A 176 26.97 12.68 5.17
N ASN A 177 26.22 12.41 4.08
CA ASN A 177 24.96 11.67 4.12
C ASN A 177 25.17 10.19 3.77
N PRO A 178 24.35 9.27 4.30
CA PRO A 178 24.38 7.86 3.89
C PRO A 178 24.18 7.72 2.38
N ALA A 179 25.02 6.91 1.73
CA ALA A 179 24.92 6.72 0.29
C ALA A 179 23.54 6.14 -0.10
N PRO A 180 22.83 6.78 -1.05
CA PRO A 180 21.51 6.33 -1.46
C PRO A 180 21.60 4.98 -2.20
N TYR A 181 20.65 4.09 -1.93
CA TYR A 181 20.66 2.72 -2.44
C TYR A 181 19.32 2.28 -3.02
N ILE A 182 19.40 1.32 -3.94
CA ILE A 182 18.30 0.58 -4.55
C ILE A 182 18.38 -0.89 -4.10
N THR A 183 17.26 -1.61 -4.08
CA THR A 183 17.20 -3.04 -3.79
C THR A 183 16.99 -3.88 -5.05
N ILE A 184 17.30 -5.18 -4.98
CA ILE A 184 17.19 -6.11 -6.12
C ILE A 184 15.77 -6.13 -6.75
N PRO A 185 14.65 -6.10 -6.00
CA PRO A 185 13.31 -6.07 -6.59
C PRO A 185 13.06 -4.89 -7.53
N VAL A 186 13.68 -3.73 -7.26
CA VAL A 186 13.60 -2.57 -8.15
C VAL A 186 14.36 -2.83 -9.45
N VAL A 187 15.55 -3.42 -9.38
CA VAL A 187 16.34 -3.79 -10.57
C VAL A 187 15.56 -4.79 -11.42
N VAL A 188 14.93 -5.79 -10.80
CA VAL A 188 14.05 -6.75 -11.48
C VAL A 188 12.87 -6.05 -12.14
N ALA A 189 12.21 -5.10 -11.46
CA ALA A 189 11.10 -4.35 -12.01
C ALA A 189 11.51 -3.51 -13.24
N PHE A 190 12.65 -2.83 -13.19
CA PHE A 190 13.17 -2.06 -14.33
C PHE A 190 13.66 -2.95 -15.48
N ALA A 191 14.30 -4.08 -15.17
CA ALA A 191 14.69 -5.07 -16.18
C ALA A 191 13.44 -5.60 -16.91
N LEU A 192 12.39 -5.96 -16.17
CA LEU A 192 11.12 -6.37 -16.75
C LEU A 192 10.48 -5.25 -17.57
N LEU A 193 10.54 -4.00 -17.12
CA LEU A 193 10.03 -2.84 -17.87
C LEU A 193 10.73 -2.71 -19.23
N LEU A 194 12.06 -2.82 -19.26
CA LEU A 194 12.83 -2.75 -20.50
C LEU A 194 12.50 -3.91 -21.45
N ILE A 195 12.42 -5.13 -20.91
CA ILE A 195 12.00 -6.32 -21.67
C ILE A 195 10.58 -6.13 -22.23
N ALA A 196 9.65 -5.63 -21.41
CA ALA A 196 8.28 -5.39 -21.81
C ALA A 196 8.16 -4.29 -22.88
N ILE A 197 8.94 -3.22 -22.79
CA ILE A 197 9.01 -2.18 -23.83
C ILE A 197 9.54 -2.77 -25.14
N TYR A 198 10.59 -3.60 -25.06
CA TYR A 198 11.14 -4.30 -26.21
C TYR A 198 10.08 -5.21 -26.87
N ILE A 199 9.41 -6.04 -26.08
CA ILE A 199 8.33 -6.92 -26.52
C ILE A 199 7.20 -6.11 -27.17
N ALA A 200 6.75 -5.03 -26.54
CA ALA A 200 5.62 -4.24 -27.02
C ALA A 200 5.90 -3.50 -28.34
N HIS A 201 7.10 -2.94 -28.53
CA HIS A 201 7.39 -2.06 -29.67
C HIS A 201 8.16 -2.74 -30.80
N TYR A 202 9.00 -3.73 -30.48
CA TYR A 202 9.95 -4.29 -31.45
C TYR A 202 9.62 -5.72 -31.89
N THR A 203 8.61 -6.38 -31.31
CA THR A 203 8.24 -7.76 -31.69
C THR A 203 6.95 -7.85 -32.51
N ARG A 204 6.77 -8.98 -33.20
CA ARG A 204 5.50 -9.32 -33.89
C ARG A 204 4.33 -9.48 -32.90
N PHE A 205 4.63 -10.00 -31.70
CA PHE A 205 3.66 -10.15 -30.62
C PHE A 205 3.09 -8.79 -30.20
N GLY A 206 3.96 -7.82 -29.90
CA GLY A 206 3.55 -6.47 -29.53
C GLY A 206 2.69 -5.79 -30.59
N ARG A 207 3.08 -5.84 -31.87
CA ARG A 207 2.26 -5.31 -32.99
C ARG A 207 0.88 -5.95 -33.05
N THR A 208 0.78 -7.24 -32.78
CA THR A 208 -0.50 -7.97 -32.75
C THR A 208 -1.35 -7.55 -31.56
N VAL A 209 -0.75 -7.35 -30.37
CA VAL A 209 -1.42 -6.82 -29.17
C VAL A 209 -2.08 -5.47 -29.45
N TYR A 210 -1.35 -4.53 -30.05
CA TYR A 210 -1.90 -3.21 -30.41
C TYR A 210 -2.98 -3.28 -31.51
N ALA A 211 -2.89 -4.25 -32.43
CA ALA A 211 -3.87 -4.42 -33.50
C ALA A 211 -5.19 -5.06 -33.01
N ILE A 212 -5.15 -5.88 -31.97
CA ILE A 212 -6.34 -6.50 -31.35
C ILE A 212 -7.18 -5.44 -30.62
N GLY A 213 -6.52 -4.52 -29.90
CA GLY A 213 -7.21 -3.54 -29.07
C GLY A 213 -7.88 -2.40 -29.85
N GLY A 214 -8.90 -1.79 -29.23
CA GLY A 214 -9.65 -0.65 -29.76
C GLY A 214 -11.05 -1.01 -30.29
N ASN A 215 -11.91 0.02 -30.39
CA ASN A 215 -13.29 -0.06 -30.89
C ASN A 215 -14.15 -1.20 -30.29
N GLU A 216 -14.07 -1.42 -28.97
CA GLU A 216 -14.95 -2.35 -28.23
C GLU A 216 -15.01 -3.77 -28.85
N GLY A 217 -13.86 -4.29 -29.29
CA GLY A 217 -13.75 -5.65 -29.85
C GLY A 217 -14.03 -5.76 -31.36
N ARG A 218 -14.44 -4.69 -32.05
CA ARG A 218 -14.55 -4.71 -33.53
C ARG A 218 -13.20 -4.93 -34.21
N ASN A 219 -12.14 -4.34 -33.66
CA ASN A 219 -10.79 -4.49 -34.20
C ASN A 219 -10.29 -5.95 -34.12
N GLU A 220 -10.80 -6.73 -33.17
CA GLU A 220 -10.46 -8.15 -33.05
C GLU A 220 -10.88 -8.94 -34.29
N GLN A 221 -12.08 -8.67 -34.82
CA GLN A 221 -12.57 -9.30 -36.04
C GLN A 221 -11.73 -8.88 -37.24
N SER A 222 -11.40 -7.59 -37.37
CA SER A 222 -10.51 -7.10 -38.42
C SER A 222 -9.11 -7.73 -38.34
N ALA A 223 -8.55 -7.87 -37.14
CA ALA A 223 -7.26 -8.52 -36.93
C ALA A 223 -7.27 -9.99 -37.34
N ARG A 224 -8.37 -10.72 -37.07
CA ARG A 224 -8.56 -12.10 -37.54
C ARG A 224 -8.64 -12.19 -39.06
N LEU A 225 -9.38 -11.28 -39.70
CA LEU A 225 -9.48 -11.22 -41.17
C LEU A 225 -8.15 -10.85 -41.84
N MET A 226 -7.29 -10.12 -41.15
CA MET A 226 -5.91 -9.83 -41.57
C MET A 226 -4.92 -10.99 -41.30
N GLY A 227 -5.40 -12.15 -40.83
CA GLY A 227 -4.57 -13.34 -40.60
C GLY A 227 -3.69 -13.28 -39.34
N LEU A 228 -3.93 -12.33 -38.43
CA LEU A 228 -3.16 -12.25 -37.19
C LEU A 228 -3.58 -13.35 -36.19
N PRO A 229 -2.64 -13.93 -35.41
CA PRO A 229 -2.93 -15.00 -34.48
C PRO A 229 -3.56 -14.47 -33.18
N VAL A 230 -4.80 -13.96 -33.27
CA VAL A 230 -5.51 -13.28 -32.18
C VAL A 230 -5.64 -14.17 -30.94
N ASN A 231 -6.09 -15.41 -31.11
CA ASN A 231 -6.36 -16.32 -30.00
C ASN A 231 -5.07 -16.66 -29.23
N ARG A 232 -3.99 -17.00 -29.94
CA ARG A 232 -2.68 -17.27 -29.34
C ARG A 232 -2.13 -16.03 -28.63
N THR A 233 -2.29 -14.86 -29.23
CA THR A 233 -1.80 -13.59 -28.66
C THR A 233 -2.51 -13.27 -27.35
N LYS A 234 -3.85 -13.38 -27.30
CA LYS A 234 -4.61 -13.17 -26.07
C LYS A 234 -4.22 -14.16 -24.97
N LEU A 235 -4.09 -15.45 -25.30
CA LEU A 235 -3.66 -16.47 -24.33
C LEU A 235 -2.28 -16.13 -23.73
N LEU A 236 -1.32 -15.76 -24.59
CA LEU A 236 0.02 -15.35 -24.14
C LEU A 236 0.00 -14.07 -23.31
N VAL A 237 -0.89 -13.12 -23.60
CA VAL A 237 -1.06 -11.89 -22.80
C VAL A 237 -1.48 -12.21 -21.36
N TYR A 238 -2.51 -13.06 -21.17
CA TYR A 238 -2.94 -13.45 -19.81
C TYR A 238 -1.90 -14.34 -19.11
N THR A 239 -1.22 -15.21 -19.85
CA THR A 239 -0.10 -16.01 -19.31
C THR A 239 1.04 -15.12 -18.82
N PHE A 240 1.42 -14.10 -19.61
CA PHE A 240 2.43 -13.12 -19.24
C PHE A 240 1.98 -12.25 -18.06
N ASN A 241 0.70 -11.90 -17.98
CA ASN A 241 0.18 -11.19 -16.82
C ASN A 241 0.20 -12.06 -15.55
N GLY A 242 -0.09 -13.36 -15.67
CA GLY A 242 0.07 -14.33 -14.58
C GLY A 242 1.51 -14.44 -14.10
N PHE A 243 2.48 -14.48 -15.02
CA PHE A 243 3.91 -14.41 -14.70
C PHE A 243 4.25 -13.12 -13.93
N CYS A 244 3.81 -11.97 -14.43
CA CYS A 244 4.05 -10.67 -13.78
C CYS A 244 3.41 -10.62 -12.39
N SER A 245 2.19 -11.14 -12.24
CA SER A 245 1.50 -11.18 -10.95
C SER A 245 2.22 -12.06 -9.93
N ALA A 246 2.76 -13.20 -10.36
CA ALA A 246 3.56 -14.04 -9.48
C ALA A 246 4.92 -13.43 -9.12
N LEU A 247 5.59 -12.80 -10.09
CA LEU A 247 6.83 -12.08 -9.82
C LEU A 247 6.61 -10.87 -8.89
N ALA A 248 5.47 -10.19 -9.03
CA ALA A 248 5.06 -9.12 -8.12
C ALA A 248 4.79 -9.66 -6.71
N GLY A 249 4.14 -10.82 -6.57
CA GLY A 249 3.93 -11.47 -5.28
C GLY A 249 5.23 -11.93 -4.62
N LEU A 250 6.17 -12.49 -5.39
CA LEU A 250 7.53 -12.74 -4.89
C LEU A 250 8.21 -11.44 -4.44
N SER A 251 8.16 -10.38 -5.25
CA SER A 251 8.70 -9.06 -4.87
C SER A 251 8.01 -8.49 -3.62
N PHE A 252 6.72 -8.73 -3.44
CA PHE A 252 5.95 -8.27 -2.28
C PHE A 252 6.33 -9.07 -1.02
N SER A 253 6.51 -10.39 -1.15
CA SER A 253 6.99 -11.24 -0.06
C SER A 253 8.40 -10.86 0.41
N LEU A 254 9.28 -10.42 -0.51
CA LEU A 254 10.60 -9.87 -0.17
C LEU A 254 10.54 -8.51 0.51
N PHE A 255 9.45 -7.77 0.33
CA PHE A 255 9.23 -6.46 0.97
C PHE A 255 8.68 -6.62 2.39
N VAL A 256 7.73 -7.54 2.59
CA VAL A 256 7.04 -7.73 3.88
C VAL A 256 7.70 -8.81 4.77
N TYR A 257 8.43 -9.76 4.19
CA TYR A 257 9.02 -10.94 4.88
C TYR A 257 7.98 -11.85 5.57
N SER A 258 6.76 -11.86 5.05
CA SER A 258 5.70 -12.78 5.47
C SER A 258 4.74 -13.04 4.31
N GLY A 259 3.92 -14.07 4.45
CA GLY A 259 2.84 -14.41 3.53
C GLY A 259 1.52 -14.62 4.28
N HIS A 260 0.44 -14.08 3.72
CA HIS A 260 -0.91 -14.23 4.27
C HIS A 260 -1.98 -14.08 3.18
N GLY A 261 -3.08 -14.83 3.28
CA GLY A 261 -4.15 -14.81 2.27
C GLY A 261 -4.90 -13.48 2.13
N LEU A 262 -4.89 -12.63 3.17
CA LEU A 262 -5.52 -11.31 3.12
C LEU A 262 -4.66 -10.21 2.48
N TYR A 263 -3.39 -10.46 2.15
CA TYR A 263 -2.51 -9.44 1.58
C TYR A 263 -3.00 -8.92 0.22
N ALA A 264 -2.59 -7.70 -0.13
CA ALA A 264 -2.97 -7.04 -1.38
C ALA A 264 -4.50 -6.84 -1.62
N PRO A 265 -5.32 -6.46 -0.62
CA PRO A 265 -6.74 -6.19 -0.86
C PRO A 265 -6.91 -4.94 -1.73
N GLY A 266 -7.71 -5.03 -2.80
CA GLY A 266 -7.93 -3.92 -3.72
C GLY A 266 -6.70 -3.52 -4.56
N PHE A 267 -5.63 -4.33 -4.53
CA PHE A 267 -4.39 -4.07 -5.27
C PHE A 267 -4.62 -4.09 -6.78
N GLU A 268 -5.57 -4.89 -7.27
CA GLU A 268 -6.01 -4.89 -8.66
C GLU A 268 -6.50 -3.51 -9.14
N LEU A 269 -7.16 -2.75 -8.26
CA LEU A 269 -7.64 -1.40 -8.58
C LEU A 269 -6.48 -0.41 -8.65
N ASP A 270 -5.49 -0.51 -7.75
CA ASP A 270 -4.28 0.32 -7.79
C ASP A 270 -3.46 0.04 -9.06
N VAL A 271 -3.39 -1.23 -9.48
CA VAL A 271 -2.73 -1.66 -10.72
C VAL A 271 -3.43 -1.06 -11.93
N ILE A 272 -4.76 -1.19 -12.04
CA ILE A 272 -5.54 -0.61 -13.15
C ILE A 272 -5.39 0.92 -13.16
N ALA A 273 -5.54 1.57 -12.00
CA ALA A 273 -5.37 3.02 -11.85
C ALA A 273 -3.98 3.46 -12.34
N SER A 274 -2.91 2.75 -11.98
CA SER A 274 -1.55 3.01 -12.44
C SER A 274 -1.42 2.93 -13.96
N VAL A 275 -1.97 1.87 -14.57
CA VAL A 275 -1.88 1.65 -16.02
C VAL A 275 -2.66 2.71 -16.80
N VAL A 276 -3.86 3.03 -16.31
CA VAL A 276 -4.73 4.04 -16.90
C VAL A 276 -4.12 5.43 -16.76
N MET A 277 -3.65 5.82 -15.57
CA MET A 277 -2.87 7.05 -15.37
C MET A 277 -1.61 7.07 -16.22
N GLY A 278 -0.97 5.93 -16.46
CA GLY A 278 0.15 5.82 -17.38
C GLY A 278 -0.18 6.16 -18.86
N GLY A 279 -1.46 6.35 -19.20
CA GLY A 279 -1.90 6.77 -20.53
C GLY A 279 -2.37 5.62 -21.42
N THR A 280 -2.57 4.43 -20.88
CA THR A 280 -3.17 3.31 -21.61
C THR A 280 -4.70 3.44 -21.59
N MET A 281 -5.32 3.36 -22.75
CA MET A 281 -6.78 3.46 -22.89
C MET A 281 -7.45 2.16 -22.46
N LEU A 282 -8.51 2.24 -21.65
CA LEU A 282 -9.31 1.07 -21.24
C LEU A 282 -9.96 0.33 -22.41
N THR A 283 -10.22 1.03 -23.52
CA THR A 283 -10.73 0.43 -24.77
C THR A 283 -9.68 -0.36 -25.55
N GLY A 284 -8.41 -0.30 -25.13
CA GLY A 284 -7.29 -0.97 -25.78
C GLY A 284 -6.78 -0.27 -27.05
N GLY A 285 -5.71 -0.83 -27.63
CA GLY A 285 -5.13 -0.41 -28.92
C GLY A 285 -4.32 0.89 -28.89
N SER A 286 -4.28 1.60 -27.76
CA SER A 286 -3.51 2.83 -27.58
C SER A 286 -2.97 2.94 -26.16
N GLY A 287 -1.66 3.12 -26.04
CA GLY A 287 -0.95 3.23 -24.77
C GLY A 287 0.54 2.95 -24.94
N TYR A 288 1.35 3.30 -23.95
CA TYR A 288 2.79 3.01 -23.94
C TYR A 288 3.14 2.31 -22.64
N VAL A 289 3.84 1.16 -22.73
CA VAL A 289 4.31 0.43 -21.55
C VAL A 289 5.17 1.32 -20.65
N PHE A 290 6.03 2.16 -21.23
CA PHE A 290 6.83 3.11 -20.46
C PHE A 290 5.99 4.12 -19.66
N GLY A 291 4.78 4.46 -20.12
CA GLY A 291 3.86 5.36 -19.41
C GLY A 291 3.40 4.80 -18.06
N THR A 292 3.33 3.48 -17.91
CA THR A 292 2.88 2.85 -16.66
C THR A 292 3.83 3.10 -15.49
N LEU A 293 5.13 3.27 -15.76
CA LEU A 293 6.09 3.74 -14.77
C LEU A 293 5.65 5.05 -14.14
N PHE A 294 5.22 6.03 -14.95
CA PHE A 294 4.78 7.32 -14.45
C PHE A 294 3.45 7.25 -13.71
N GLY A 295 2.54 6.38 -14.15
CA GLY A 295 1.29 6.14 -13.41
C GLY A 295 1.56 5.56 -12.01
N VAL A 296 2.45 4.58 -11.90
CA VAL A 296 2.91 4.04 -10.61
C VAL A 296 3.62 5.11 -9.78
N LEU A 297 4.44 5.96 -10.39
CA LEU A 297 5.11 7.06 -9.70
C LEU A 297 4.12 8.11 -9.16
N VAL A 298 3.05 8.43 -9.90
CA VAL A 298 2.00 9.34 -9.39
C VAL A 298 1.39 8.75 -8.11
N LEU A 299 1.09 7.44 -8.09
CA LEU A 299 0.60 6.77 -6.90
C LEU A 299 1.62 6.80 -5.76
N ALA A 300 2.87 6.43 -6.04
CA ALA A 300 3.94 6.39 -5.05
C ALA A 300 4.19 7.76 -4.42
N VAL A 301 4.26 8.82 -5.23
CA VAL A 301 4.45 10.20 -4.78
C VAL A 301 3.27 10.65 -3.93
N THR A 302 2.04 10.33 -4.35
CA THR A 302 0.82 10.66 -3.58
C THR A 302 0.86 9.99 -2.20
N GLN A 303 1.21 8.71 -2.14
CA GLN A 303 1.31 7.97 -0.88
C GLN A 303 2.38 8.57 0.03
N VAL A 304 3.56 8.90 -0.51
CA VAL A 304 4.64 9.53 0.26
C VAL A 304 4.24 10.91 0.77
N LEU A 305 3.59 11.75 -0.05
CA LEU A 305 3.12 13.07 0.37
C LEU A 305 2.15 13.00 1.55
N ILE A 306 1.17 12.09 1.49
CA ILE A 306 0.19 11.92 2.57
C ILE A 306 0.87 11.40 3.84
N GLN A 307 1.84 10.50 3.71
CA GLN A 307 2.62 10.01 4.85
C GLN A 307 3.47 11.12 5.50
N PHE A 308 4.00 12.07 4.71
CA PHE A 308 4.73 13.24 5.24
C PHE A 308 3.82 14.27 5.93
N ILE A 309 2.56 14.39 5.51
CA ILE A 309 1.57 15.25 6.18
C ILE A 309 1.28 14.73 7.60
N GLY A 310 1.25 13.40 7.79
CA GLY A 310 1.19 12.74 9.10
C GLY A 310 -0.12 12.88 9.88
N SER A 311 -0.95 13.89 9.59
CA SER A 311 -2.25 14.15 10.23
C SER A 311 -3.43 13.47 9.56
N LEU A 312 -3.24 12.92 8.35
CA LEU A 312 -4.29 12.29 7.55
C LEU A 312 -4.28 10.77 7.74
N SER A 313 -5.47 10.18 7.88
CA SER A 313 -5.62 8.72 7.90
C SER A 313 -5.23 8.08 6.55
N SER A 314 -4.84 6.81 6.56
CA SER A 314 -4.44 6.07 5.34
C SER A 314 -5.55 6.01 4.27
N TRP A 315 -6.82 6.23 4.64
CA TRP A 315 -7.95 6.28 3.70
C TRP A 315 -7.88 7.47 2.75
N TRP A 316 -7.27 8.59 3.16
CA TRP A 316 -7.06 9.75 2.30
C TRP A 316 -6.25 9.40 1.06
N THR A 317 -5.27 8.50 1.18
CA THR A 317 -4.53 7.98 0.03
C THR A 317 -5.46 7.38 -1.01
N LYS A 318 -6.42 6.55 -0.59
CA LYS A 318 -7.38 5.92 -1.51
C LYS A 318 -8.35 6.92 -2.12
N ILE A 319 -8.80 7.93 -1.35
CA ILE A 319 -9.66 9.01 -1.87
C ILE A 319 -8.94 9.79 -2.98
N VAL A 320 -7.69 10.22 -2.73
CA VAL A 320 -6.91 10.99 -3.70
C VAL A 320 -6.65 10.16 -4.96
N ILE A 321 -6.31 8.88 -4.80
CA ILE A 321 -6.12 7.96 -5.93
C ILE A 321 -7.40 7.84 -6.77
N GLY A 322 -8.56 7.68 -6.13
CA GLY A 322 -9.85 7.60 -6.81
C GLY A 322 -10.16 8.87 -7.61
N VAL A 323 -9.99 10.05 -7.00
CA VAL A 323 -10.22 11.34 -7.66
C VAL A 323 -9.25 11.54 -8.83
N LEU A 324 -7.96 11.27 -8.65
CA LEU A 324 -6.96 11.40 -9.72
C LEU A 324 -7.27 10.46 -10.89
N THR A 325 -7.67 9.23 -10.60
CA THR A 325 -8.04 8.25 -11.62
C THR A 325 -9.25 8.71 -12.40
N LEU A 326 -10.30 9.21 -11.73
CA LEU A 326 -11.50 9.74 -12.37
C LEU A 326 -11.18 10.94 -13.27
N VAL A 327 -10.36 11.88 -12.78
CA VAL A 327 -9.93 13.03 -13.57
C VAL A 327 -9.15 12.56 -14.81
N PHE A 328 -8.24 11.60 -14.66
CA PHE A 328 -7.46 11.10 -15.78
C PHE A 328 -8.33 10.43 -16.85
N ILE A 329 -9.27 9.57 -16.42
CA ILE A 329 -10.25 8.92 -17.30
C ILE A 329 -11.13 9.97 -17.98
N GLY A 330 -11.58 11.00 -17.26
CA GLY A 330 -12.37 12.09 -17.81
C GLY A 330 -11.61 12.85 -18.91
N VAL A 331 -10.35 13.18 -18.66
CA VAL A 331 -9.47 13.83 -19.65
C VAL A 331 -9.25 12.91 -20.85
N GLN A 332 -8.97 11.63 -20.64
CA GLN A 332 -8.82 10.64 -21.72
C GLN A 332 -10.07 10.53 -22.59
N THR A 333 -11.24 10.43 -21.97
CA THR A 333 -12.52 10.26 -22.65
C THR A 333 -12.85 11.48 -23.50
N ILE A 334 -12.64 12.69 -22.96
CA ILE A 334 -12.81 13.93 -23.73
C ILE A 334 -11.85 13.98 -24.91
N LEU A 335 -10.58 13.58 -24.75
CA LEU A 335 -9.61 13.54 -25.84
C LEU A 335 -9.92 12.47 -26.89
N ALA A 336 -10.43 11.31 -26.47
CA ALA A 336 -10.78 10.19 -27.33
C ALA A 336 -12.04 10.47 -28.16
N ASN A 337 -13.08 11.06 -27.58
CA ASN A 337 -14.32 11.43 -28.29
C ASN A 337 -14.09 12.48 -29.39
N ARG A 338 -12.98 13.22 -29.35
CA ARG A 338 -12.57 14.12 -30.45
C ARG A 338 -12.16 13.37 -31.72
N LYS A 339 -11.79 12.09 -31.62
CA LYS A 339 -11.29 11.27 -32.73
C LYS A 339 -12.43 10.75 -33.62
N SER A 340 -13.63 10.56 -33.05
CA SER A 340 -14.81 10.05 -33.78
C SER A 340 -15.54 11.13 -34.60
N GLY A 341 -15.33 12.42 -34.31
CA GLY A 341 -16.04 13.53 -34.98
C GLY A 341 -15.32 14.13 -36.19
N ARG A 342 -14.45 13.38 -36.87
CA ARG A 342 -13.60 13.91 -37.98
C ARG A 342 -14.03 13.48 -39.38
N GLN A 343 -15.20 12.85 -39.53
CA GLN A 343 -15.72 12.41 -40.84
C GLN A 343 -17.01 13.10 -41.31
N SER A 344 -17.54 14.10 -40.62
CA SER A 344 -18.76 14.80 -41.06
C SER A 344 -18.59 16.33 -41.08
N ALA A 345 -18.51 16.88 -42.31
CA ALA A 345 -18.66 18.27 -42.76
C ALA A 345 -17.82 19.40 -42.10
N PRO A 346 -17.48 20.50 -42.82
CA PRO A 346 -16.81 21.65 -42.21
C PRO A 346 -17.70 22.26 -41.11
N PRO A 347 -17.19 22.48 -39.88
CA PRO A 347 -18.01 23.00 -38.79
C PRO A 347 -18.25 24.50 -38.95
N SER A 348 -19.46 24.98 -38.66
CA SER A 348 -19.79 26.40 -38.50
C SER A 348 -18.92 27.08 -37.42
N GLU A 349 -18.67 28.39 -37.54
CA GLU A 349 -17.81 29.15 -36.62
C GLU A 349 -18.20 29.01 -35.13
N VAL A 350 -19.48 28.79 -34.86
CA VAL A 350 -20.04 28.56 -33.52
C VAL A 350 -19.51 27.24 -32.91
N LEU A 351 -19.37 26.18 -33.71
CA LEU A 351 -18.79 24.91 -33.29
C LEU A 351 -17.28 25.03 -33.03
N LEU A 352 -16.57 25.88 -33.79
CA LEU A 352 -15.15 26.16 -33.55
C LEU A 352 -14.92 26.94 -32.24
N ALA A 353 -15.80 27.89 -31.90
CA ALA A 353 -15.78 28.62 -30.64
C ALA A 353 -16.09 27.71 -29.43
N ALA A 354 -17.11 26.84 -29.55
CA ALA A 354 -17.43 25.83 -28.53
C ALA A 354 -16.28 24.83 -28.32
N ARG A 355 -15.62 24.39 -29.41
CA ARG A 355 -14.44 23.52 -29.38
C ARG A 355 -13.23 24.17 -28.68
N ARG A 356 -13.00 25.48 -28.88
CA ARG A 356 -11.95 26.23 -28.15
C ARG A 356 -12.26 26.37 -26.65
N LYS A 357 -13.54 26.52 -26.28
CA LYS A 357 -14.00 26.59 -24.88
C LYS A 357 -13.80 25.24 -24.17
N GLN A 358 -14.18 24.12 -24.80
CA GLN A 358 -13.92 22.77 -24.27
C GLN A 358 -12.42 22.42 -24.22
N GLN A 359 -11.60 22.91 -25.16
CA GLN A 359 -10.15 22.75 -25.10
C GLN A 359 -9.53 23.46 -23.89
N ARG A 360 -9.97 24.69 -23.60
CA ARG A 360 -9.53 25.40 -22.38
C ARG A 360 -9.99 24.69 -21.11
N LEU A 361 -11.17 24.05 -21.13
CA LEU A 361 -11.69 23.24 -20.03
C LEU A 361 -10.90 21.95 -19.80
N ALA A 362 -10.48 21.22 -20.82
CA ALA A 362 -9.69 19.98 -20.66
C ALA A 362 -8.26 20.24 -20.13
N PHE A 363 -7.59 21.28 -20.65
CA PHE A 363 -6.31 21.74 -20.09
C PHE A 363 -6.51 22.38 -18.70
N GLY A 364 -7.66 23.02 -18.48
CA GLY A 364 -8.08 23.55 -17.18
C GLY A 364 -8.36 22.46 -16.14
N LEU A 365 -8.90 21.30 -16.54
CA LEU A 365 -9.16 20.14 -15.68
C LEU A 365 -7.88 19.40 -15.29
N GLY A 366 -6.94 19.23 -16.23
CA GLY A 366 -5.59 18.75 -15.90
C GLY A 366 -4.83 19.73 -15.00
N GLY A 367 -5.00 21.04 -15.25
CA GLY A 367 -4.55 22.10 -14.34
C GLY A 367 -5.24 22.06 -12.98
N ALA A 368 -6.54 21.74 -12.92
CA ALA A 368 -7.31 21.61 -11.69
C ALA A 368 -6.95 20.35 -10.89
N ALA A 369 -6.49 19.26 -11.52
CA ALA A 369 -5.91 18.11 -10.82
C ALA A 369 -4.60 18.51 -10.12
N LEU A 370 -3.74 19.25 -10.83
CA LEU A 370 -2.55 19.88 -10.29
C LEU A 370 -2.89 20.85 -9.15
N LEU A 371 -3.90 21.69 -9.35
CA LEU A 371 -4.38 22.66 -8.36
C LEU A 371 -5.04 21.98 -7.17
N ALA A 372 -5.71 20.84 -7.34
CA ALA A 372 -6.30 20.04 -6.27
C ALA A 372 -5.23 19.33 -5.44
N ILE A 373 -4.15 18.83 -6.06
CA ILE A 373 -2.98 18.32 -5.34
C ILE A 373 -2.29 19.47 -4.59
N VAL A 374 -2.08 20.62 -5.24
CA VAL A 374 -1.49 21.80 -4.59
C VAL A 374 -2.38 22.33 -3.46
N LEU A 375 -3.70 22.35 -3.64
CA LEU A 375 -4.68 22.72 -2.61
C LEU A 375 -4.70 21.69 -1.49
N LEU A 376 -4.70 20.38 -1.75
CA LEU A 376 -4.58 19.34 -0.71
C LEU A 376 -3.27 19.49 0.10
N ILE A 377 -2.18 19.90 -0.54
CA ILE A 377 -0.91 20.20 0.12
C ILE A 377 -0.94 21.55 0.86
N ALA A 378 -1.72 22.53 0.40
CA ALA A 378 -1.82 23.87 0.98
C ALA A 378 -2.94 24.02 2.03
N VAL A 379 -3.94 23.15 2.04
CA VAL A 379 -5.08 23.15 2.98
C VAL A 379 -4.65 23.01 4.44
N PRO A 380 -3.57 22.28 4.81
CA PRO A 380 -3.06 22.32 6.19
C PRO A 380 -2.54 23.70 6.62
N LYS A 381 -2.35 24.66 5.69
CA LYS A 381 -1.90 26.03 5.98
C LYS A 381 -2.97 27.12 5.77
N PHE A 382 -4.09 26.82 5.09
CA PHE A 382 -5.19 27.78 4.89
C PHE A 382 -6.34 27.62 5.88
N GLY A 383 -6.37 26.52 6.64
CA GLY A 383 -7.07 26.52 7.91
C GLY A 383 -6.34 27.50 8.83
N SER A 384 -7.00 28.59 9.20
CA SER A 384 -6.62 29.49 10.28
C SER A 384 -6.40 28.67 11.57
N ALA A 385 -5.22 28.07 11.72
CA ALA A 385 -4.59 27.98 13.01
C ALA A 385 -4.11 29.41 13.25
N SER A 386 -4.86 30.13 14.08
CA SER A 386 -4.31 31.21 14.88
C SER A 386 -2.90 30.82 15.31
N THR A 387 -1.99 31.78 15.28
CA THR A 387 -0.74 31.74 16.04
C THR A 387 -1.06 31.59 17.52
N ALA A 388 -1.61 30.45 17.93
CA ALA A 388 -1.24 29.86 19.19
C ALA A 388 0.19 29.41 18.96
N GLU A 389 1.12 29.97 19.72
CA GLU A 389 2.43 29.38 19.92
C GLU A 389 2.26 27.86 19.91
N ILE A 390 2.89 27.17 18.95
CA ILE A 390 3.07 25.74 19.09
C ILE A 390 3.90 25.65 20.36
N PRO A 391 3.36 25.19 21.51
CA PRO A 391 4.26 24.84 22.58
C PRO A 391 5.15 23.79 21.93
N VAL A 392 6.45 24.07 21.90
CA VAL A 392 7.45 23.05 21.59
C VAL A 392 6.98 21.85 22.39
N ILE A 393 6.42 20.83 21.73
CA ILE A 393 6.07 19.59 22.44
C ILE A 393 7.44 19.04 22.77
N THR A 394 7.87 19.41 23.97
CA THR A 394 9.02 18.90 24.68
C THR A 394 9.04 17.42 24.35
N GLN A 395 10.16 16.94 23.80
CA GLN A 395 10.34 15.52 23.53
C GLN A 395 9.74 14.77 24.71
N CYS A 396 8.65 14.07 24.46
CA CYS A 396 8.00 13.37 25.53
C CYS A 396 9.00 12.36 26.08
N GLN A 397 9.38 12.58 27.33
CA GLN A 397 10.24 11.66 28.05
C GLN A 397 9.33 10.63 28.67
N VAL A 398 9.49 9.38 28.23
CA VAL A 398 8.80 8.23 28.83
C VAL A 398 9.19 8.21 30.30
N LYS A 399 8.20 8.34 31.18
CA LYS A 399 8.41 8.26 32.62
C LYS A 399 8.59 6.79 33.02
N PRO A 400 9.44 6.50 34.01
CA PRO A 400 9.54 5.15 34.56
C PRO A 400 8.22 4.76 35.26
N PHE A 401 8.02 3.45 35.46
CA PHE A 401 6.85 2.97 36.18
C PHE A 401 6.86 3.44 37.64
N ARG A 402 5.68 3.78 38.17
CA ARG A 402 5.50 4.22 39.56
C ARG A 402 5.35 3.02 40.50
N GLU A 403 6.39 2.18 40.56
CA GLU A 403 6.34 0.90 41.29
C GLU A 403 6.15 1.09 42.81
N ALA A 404 6.67 2.17 43.38
CA ALA A 404 6.49 2.49 44.80
C ALA A 404 5.03 2.84 45.15
N ASP A 405 4.38 3.68 44.33
CA ASP A 405 2.97 4.03 44.48
C ASP A 405 2.08 2.82 44.20
N ALA A 406 2.48 1.96 43.25
CA ALA A 406 1.79 0.72 43.00
C ALA A 406 1.86 -0.24 44.19
N ALA A 407 3.03 -0.36 44.82
CA ALA A 407 3.20 -1.17 46.01
C ALA A 407 2.36 -0.66 47.18
N SER A 408 2.30 0.66 47.42
CA SER A 408 1.47 1.23 48.49
C SER A 408 -0.02 0.97 48.24
N LEU A 409 -0.50 1.09 47.00
CA LEU A 409 -1.90 0.81 46.66
C LEU A 409 -2.25 -0.68 46.85
N MET A 410 -1.30 -1.59 46.61
CA MET A 410 -1.47 -3.01 46.91
C MET A 410 -1.49 -3.26 48.43
N GLU A 411 -0.70 -2.53 49.22
CA GLU A 411 -0.74 -2.59 50.69
C GLU A 411 -2.05 -2.02 51.26
N ASP A 412 -2.62 -1.00 50.60
CA ASP A 412 -3.93 -0.41 50.92
C ASP A 412 -5.12 -1.35 50.57
N GLY A 413 -4.85 -2.54 50.03
CA GLY A 413 -5.85 -3.57 49.77
C GLY A 413 -6.36 -3.64 48.33
N ALA A 414 -5.66 -3.05 47.36
CA ALA A 414 -5.97 -3.26 45.94
C ALA A 414 -5.64 -4.70 45.51
N VAL A 415 -6.48 -5.27 44.64
CA VAL A 415 -6.28 -6.60 44.04
C VAL A 415 -5.55 -6.52 42.71
N ILE A 416 -5.70 -5.41 41.99
CA ILE A 416 -4.97 -5.11 40.76
C ILE A 416 -4.49 -3.67 40.81
N VAL A 417 -3.22 -3.47 40.51
CA VAL A 417 -2.67 -2.17 40.15
C VAL A 417 -2.17 -2.21 38.70
N TYR A 418 -2.63 -1.25 37.91
CA TYR A 418 -2.33 -1.14 36.50
C TYR A 418 -1.75 0.24 36.19
N HIS A 419 -0.52 0.29 35.69
CA HIS A 419 0.13 1.52 35.26
C HIS A 419 0.32 1.51 33.74
N ARG A 420 -0.18 2.56 33.09
CA ARG A 420 0.00 2.81 31.66
C ARG A 420 0.85 4.06 31.45
N THR A 421 1.97 3.92 30.76
CA THR A 421 2.83 5.05 30.38
C THR A 421 3.19 5.03 28.89
N ALA A 422 3.75 6.12 28.38
CA ALA A 422 4.11 6.34 26.97
C ALA A 422 2.91 6.56 26.03
N GLY A 423 3.04 6.19 24.75
CA GLY A 423 2.05 6.44 23.70
C GLY A 423 2.13 7.84 23.06
N PRO A 424 1.24 8.15 22.10
CA PRO A 424 1.32 9.35 21.27
C PRO A 424 1.13 10.67 22.03
N GLN A 425 0.47 10.62 23.20
CA GLN A 425 0.25 11.77 24.10
C GLN A 425 1.05 11.66 25.41
N CYS A 426 1.83 10.60 25.61
CA CYS A 426 2.70 10.44 26.77
C CYS A 426 1.98 10.50 28.11
N VAL A 427 0.92 9.70 28.16
CA VAL A 427 0.11 9.51 29.34
C VAL A 427 0.94 8.83 30.43
N ASP A 428 0.55 9.06 31.68
CA ASP A 428 1.19 8.48 32.87
C ASP A 428 0.10 8.16 33.90
N GLU A 429 -0.67 7.11 33.64
CA GLU A 429 -1.92 6.82 34.34
C GLU A 429 -1.80 5.56 35.19
N LEU A 430 -1.95 5.72 36.49
CA LEU A 430 -1.92 4.64 37.47
C LEU A 430 -3.35 4.37 37.94
N PHE A 431 -3.76 3.11 37.91
CA PHE A 431 -5.08 2.67 38.33
C PHE A 431 -4.96 1.60 39.42
N ALA A 432 -5.83 1.66 40.42
CA ALA A 432 -6.01 0.62 41.44
C ALA A 432 -7.46 0.14 41.45
N ILE A 433 -7.64 -1.17 41.45
CA ILE A 433 -8.94 -1.84 41.53
C ILE A 433 -9.01 -2.56 42.88
N TYR A 434 -10.08 -2.30 43.63
CA TYR A 434 -10.33 -2.90 44.93
C TYR A 434 -11.41 -4.00 44.85
N PRO A 435 -11.41 -4.97 45.79
CA PRO A 435 -12.38 -6.08 45.79
C PRO A 435 -13.85 -5.64 45.88
N ASP A 436 -14.11 -4.49 46.50
CA ASP A 436 -15.45 -3.91 46.67
C ASP A 436 -16.01 -3.27 45.38
N GLY A 437 -15.24 -3.28 44.29
CA GLY A 437 -15.61 -2.67 43.01
C GLY A 437 -15.19 -1.21 42.87
N ARG A 438 -14.49 -0.64 43.86
CA ARG A 438 -13.94 0.72 43.76
C ARG A 438 -12.75 0.71 42.80
N VAL A 439 -12.75 1.62 41.82
CA VAL A 439 -11.63 1.81 40.88
C VAL A 439 -11.14 3.25 40.97
N VAL A 440 -9.87 3.44 41.33
CA VAL A 440 -9.23 4.76 41.46
C VAL A 440 -8.19 4.90 40.36
N GLY A 441 -8.23 6.01 39.62
CA GLY A 441 -7.24 6.38 38.61
C GLY A 441 -6.54 7.69 38.96
N ASP A 442 -5.25 7.78 38.69
CA ASP A 442 -4.39 8.93 38.99
C ASP A 442 -3.38 9.14 37.84
N ASP A 443 -3.44 10.29 37.17
CA ASP A 443 -2.50 10.67 36.09
C ASP A 443 -1.35 11.61 36.56
N GLY A 444 -1.26 11.84 37.88
CA GLY A 444 -0.32 12.78 38.50
C GLY A 444 -0.84 14.22 38.60
N ALA A 445 -1.94 14.57 37.93
CA ALA A 445 -2.60 15.87 37.99
C ALA A 445 -4.07 15.77 38.46
N ASN A 446 -4.76 14.72 38.06
CA ASN A 446 -6.16 14.43 38.31
C ASN A 446 -6.32 13.06 38.96
N LYS A 447 -7.26 12.98 39.90
CA LYS A 447 -7.73 11.71 40.48
C LYS A 447 -9.18 11.50 40.13
N VAL A 448 -9.51 10.32 39.62
CA VAL A 448 -10.86 9.93 39.23
C VAL A 448 -11.21 8.62 39.91
N GLU A 449 -12.44 8.53 40.41
CA GLU A 449 -12.97 7.32 41.04
C GLU A 449 -14.23 6.86 40.30
N LYS A 450 -14.33 5.55 40.09
CA LYS A 450 -15.46 4.89 39.44
C LYS A 450 -15.85 3.66 40.24
N GLN A 451 -17.14 3.55 40.55
CA GLN A 451 -17.69 2.36 41.19
C GLN A 451 -18.13 1.35 40.12
N VAL A 452 -17.66 0.12 40.28
CA VAL A 452 -18.00 -1.06 39.47
C VAL A 452 -18.68 -2.09 40.39
N SER A 453 -19.41 -3.05 39.83
CA SER A 453 -19.94 -4.17 40.61
C SER A 453 -18.80 -5.06 41.12
N ALA A 454 -18.81 -5.44 42.40
CA ALA A 454 -17.85 -6.39 42.96
C ALA A 454 -17.87 -7.75 42.22
N ALA A 455 -19.02 -8.14 41.68
CA ALA A 455 -19.14 -9.36 40.87
C ALA A 455 -18.35 -9.28 39.55
N ASP A 456 -18.24 -8.09 38.95
CA ASP A 456 -17.48 -7.90 37.72
C ASP A 456 -15.97 -7.93 38.00
N VAL A 457 -15.54 -7.41 39.16
CA VAL A 457 -14.15 -7.51 39.60
C VAL A 457 -13.75 -8.95 39.88
N GLU A 458 -14.60 -9.72 40.56
CA GLU A 458 -14.33 -11.15 40.81
C GLU A 458 -14.27 -11.94 39.50
N LYS A 459 -15.21 -11.69 38.58
CA LYS A 459 -15.22 -12.36 37.27
C LYS A 459 -13.95 -12.07 36.47
N MET A 460 -13.50 -10.81 36.47
CA MET A 460 -12.25 -10.40 35.84
C MET A 460 -11.05 -11.10 36.48
N LEU A 461 -10.97 -11.17 37.81
CA LEU A 461 -9.89 -11.84 38.53
C LEU A 461 -9.82 -13.33 38.21
N VAL A 462 -10.97 -14.03 38.16
CA VAL A 462 -11.04 -15.43 37.76
C VAL A 462 -10.57 -15.62 36.31
N ALA A 463 -11.03 -14.78 35.37
CA ALA A 463 -10.60 -14.87 33.98
C ALA A 463 -9.08 -14.68 33.83
N ILE A 464 -8.50 -13.69 34.52
CA ILE A 464 -7.05 -13.43 34.44
C ILE A 464 -6.23 -14.54 35.10
N SER A 465 -6.63 -14.97 36.30
CA SER A 465 -5.87 -15.94 37.09
C SER A 465 -6.01 -17.37 36.58
N VAL A 466 -7.23 -17.80 36.25
CA VAL A 466 -7.56 -19.18 35.86
C VAL A 466 -7.50 -19.36 34.35
N ASP A 467 -8.24 -18.56 33.58
CA ASP A 467 -8.37 -18.76 32.13
C ASP A 467 -7.12 -18.29 31.36
N HIS A 468 -6.46 -17.23 31.85
CA HIS A 468 -5.23 -16.68 31.26
C HIS A 468 -3.96 -17.06 32.02
N GLN A 469 -4.08 -17.90 33.05
CA GLN A 469 -2.96 -18.52 33.77
C GLN A 469 -1.90 -17.53 34.27
N TRP A 470 -2.33 -16.37 34.80
CA TRP A 470 -1.45 -15.24 35.18
C TRP A 470 -0.21 -15.64 36.00
N PHE A 471 -0.40 -16.53 36.97
CA PHE A 471 0.63 -16.91 37.95
C PHE A 471 1.61 -17.99 37.46
N THR A 472 1.49 -18.47 36.22
CA THR A 472 2.41 -19.48 35.65
C THR A 472 3.74 -18.88 35.20
N SER A 473 4.76 -19.71 34.99
CA SER A 473 6.07 -19.26 34.47
C SER A 473 6.05 -18.76 33.02
N GLU A 474 4.96 -19.00 32.29
CA GLU A 474 4.78 -18.55 30.90
C GLU A 474 4.58 -17.03 30.76
N ILE A 475 4.13 -16.38 31.83
CA ILE A 475 3.96 -14.93 31.89
C ILE A 475 5.18 -14.32 32.58
N TYR A 476 5.96 -13.56 31.82
CA TYR A 476 7.20 -12.94 32.28
C TYR A 476 7.32 -11.51 31.79
N SER A 477 8.09 -10.70 32.53
CA SER A 477 8.32 -9.30 32.20
C SER A 477 9.14 -9.15 30.93
N THR A 478 8.63 -8.35 29.99
CA THR A 478 9.29 -8.00 28.74
C THR A 478 9.26 -6.48 28.55
N TYR A 479 10.23 -5.80 29.16
CA TYR A 479 10.40 -4.36 28.99
C TYR A 479 11.29 -4.05 27.78
N LEU A 480 10.71 -3.39 26.79
CA LEU A 480 11.38 -2.84 25.62
C LEU A 480 11.17 -1.32 25.62
N ASN A 481 12.04 -0.57 24.96
CA ASN A 481 11.79 0.86 24.81
C ASN A 481 10.53 1.07 23.94
N PRO A 482 9.46 1.71 24.45
CA PRO A 482 8.21 1.85 23.72
C PRO A 482 8.41 2.71 22.47
N CYS A 483 7.81 2.27 21.37
CA CYS A 483 7.75 3.06 20.15
C CYS A 483 6.87 4.31 20.36
N ARG A 484 6.95 5.31 19.47
CA ARG A 484 6.21 6.57 19.59
C ARG A 484 4.67 6.42 19.62
N GLN A 485 4.14 5.26 19.20
CA GLN A 485 2.72 4.93 19.24
C GLN A 485 2.39 3.81 20.24
N CYS A 486 3.40 3.25 20.90
CA CYS A 486 3.29 2.11 21.80
C CYS A 486 3.16 2.59 23.25
N PHE A 487 2.33 1.92 24.02
CA PHE A 487 2.22 2.07 25.46
C PHE A 487 3.05 1.02 26.18
N ALA A 488 3.69 1.44 27.28
CA ALA A 488 4.28 0.54 28.24
C ALA A 488 3.29 0.29 29.38
N HIS A 489 3.20 -0.96 29.80
CA HIS A 489 2.23 -1.47 30.76
C HIS A 489 2.96 -2.15 31.91
N TYR A 490 2.55 -1.83 33.13
CA TYR A 490 2.92 -2.54 34.35
C TYR A 490 1.63 -3.01 35.03
N ILE A 491 1.55 -4.30 35.36
CA ILE A 491 0.38 -4.90 36.00
C ILE A 491 0.85 -5.70 37.22
N ASP A 492 0.37 -5.36 38.40
CA ASP A 492 0.54 -6.12 39.64
C ASP A 492 -0.81 -6.69 40.06
N ILE A 493 -0.89 -8.02 40.20
CA ILE A 493 -2.12 -8.74 40.53
C ILE A 493 -1.89 -9.57 41.79
N SER A 494 -2.82 -9.47 42.73
CA SER A 494 -2.91 -10.29 43.93
C SER A 494 -4.25 -11.04 43.95
N TYR A 495 -4.19 -12.36 43.89
CA TYR A 495 -5.37 -13.23 43.93
C TYR A 495 -5.06 -14.54 44.64
N ASP A 496 -5.96 -14.99 45.51
CA ASP A 496 -5.87 -16.26 46.25
C ASP A 496 -4.49 -16.53 46.92
N GLY A 497 -3.92 -15.49 47.55
CA GLY A 497 -2.63 -15.56 48.24
C GLY A 497 -1.39 -15.57 47.32
N GLN A 498 -1.57 -15.50 46.00
CA GLN A 498 -0.49 -15.37 45.03
C GLN A 498 -0.39 -13.91 44.55
N LYS A 499 0.83 -13.38 44.46
CA LYS A 499 1.12 -12.03 43.96
C LYS A 499 2.15 -12.09 42.84
N LYS A 500 1.88 -11.38 41.74
CA LYS A 500 2.80 -11.33 40.60
C LYS A 500 2.67 -10.03 39.81
N ALA A 501 3.81 -9.33 39.69
CA ALA A 501 3.97 -8.13 38.90
C ALA A 501 4.68 -8.41 37.58
N VAL A 502 4.15 -7.86 36.48
CA VAL A 502 4.64 -8.11 35.12
C VAL A 502 4.61 -6.81 34.32
N THR A 503 5.69 -6.55 33.57
CA THR A 503 5.76 -5.42 32.63
C THR A 503 5.72 -5.88 31.18
N GLY A 504 5.08 -5.12 30.30
CA GLY A 504 5.05 -5.38 28.87
C GLY A 504 4.90 -4.12 28.04
N VAL A 505 5.23 -4.20 26.75
CA VAL A 505 5.04 -3.10 25.78
C VAL A 505 4.21 -3.60 24.61
N ASP A 506 3.15 -2.86 24.28
CA ASP A 506 2.26 -3.21 23.19
C ASP A 506 2.95 -3.11 21.81
N GLY A 507 2.38 -3.80 20.81
CA GLY A 507 2.93 -3.83 19.45
C GLY A 507 4.25 -4.60 19.31
N THR A 508 4.72 -5.27 20.37
CA THR A 508 5.92 -6.11 20.33
C THR A 508 5.55 -7.59 20.27
N THR A 509 6.33 -8.40 19.55
CA THR A 509 6.19 -9.87 19.52
C THR A 509 6.68 -10.54 20.81
N ALA A 510 7.18 -9.76 21.75
CA ALA A 510 7.74 -10.24 23.01
C ALA A 510 6.68 -10.31 24.13
N MET A 511 5.53 -9.66 23.96
CA MET A 511 4.43 -9.71 24.92
C MET A 511 3.76 -11.10 24.92
N PRO A 512 3.71 -11.82 26.05
CA PRO A 512 3.00 -13.09 26.14
C PRO A 512 1.50 -12.94 25.83
N PRO A 513 0.85 -13.90 25.13
CA PRO A 513 -0.58 -13.83 24.81
C PRO A 513 -1.47 -13.63 26.05
N GLY A 514 -1.18 -14.33 27.15
CA GLY A 514 -1.89 -14.18 28.42
C GLY A 514 -1.84 -12.75 28.99
N PHE A 515 -0.75 -12.01 28.73
CA PHE A 515 -0.62 -10.61 29.13
C PHE A 515 -1.58 -9.70 28.34
N ALA A 516 -1.70 -9.93 27.03
CA ALA A 516 -2.62 -9.17 26.17
C ALA A 516 -4.09 -9.44 26.52
N PHE A 517 -4.43 -10.68 26.87
CA PHE A 517 -5.78 -11.03 27.32
C PHE A 517 -6.11 -10.39 28.68
N ALA A 518 -5.18 -10.38 29.63
CA ALA A 518 -5.40 -9.69 30.91
C ALA A 518 -5.65 -8.19 30.73
N LEU A 519 -4.93 -7.53 29.82
CA LEU A 519 -5.20 -6.14 29.46
C LEU A 519 -6.61 -5.92 28.88
N ALA A 520 -7.13 -6.89 28.12
CA ALA A 520 -8.47 -6.82 27.55
C ALA A 520 -9.56 -6.94 28.61
N GLU A 521 -9.31 -7.70 29.68
CA GLU A 521 -10.22 -7.84 30.83
C GLU A 521 -10.19 -6.62 31.76
N ILE A 522 -9.01 -5.99 31.96
CA ILE A 522 -8.86 -4.84 32.86
C ILE A 522 -9.42 -3.54 32.26
N ARG A 523 -9.14 -3.27 30.98
CA ARG A 523 -9.47 -1.97 30.33
C ARG A 523 -10.94 -1.53 30.44
N PRO A 524 -11.95 -2.41 30.27
CA PRO A 524 -13.37 -2.02 30.35
C PRO A 524 -13.77 -1.44 31.72
N LEU A 525 -13.08 -1.84 32.79
CA LEU A 525 -13.42 -1.42 34.15
C LEU A 525 -12.85 -0.05 34.49
N LEU A 526 -11.81 0.40 33.79
CA LEU A 526 -11.12 1.66 34.09
C LEU A 526 -11.98 2.90 33.81
N PRO A 527 -11.82 3.99 34.59
CA PRO A 527 -12.37 5.30 34.25
C PRO A 527 -11.56 5.96 33.12
N GLU A 528 -12.21 6.84 32.35
CA GLU A 528 -11.51 7.69 31.39
C GLU A 528 -10.82 8.84 32.13
N LEU A 529 -9.49 8.85 32.10
CA LEU A 529 -8.68 10.02 32.44
C LEU A 529 -8.56 10.87 31.17
N LYS A 530 -8.98 12.14 31.25
CA LYS A 530 -8.82 13.10 30.14
C LYS A 530 -7.46 13.78 30.32
N PRO A 531 -6.46 13.50 29.46
CA PRO A 531 -5.16 14.13 29.55
C PRO A 531 -5.18 15.61 29.20
#